data_AF-A0AAQ6AG03-F1
#
_entry.id   AF-A0AAQ6AG03-F1
#
_cell.length_a   1.000
_cell.length_b   1.000
_cell.length_c   1.000
_cell.angle_alpha   90.00
_cell.angle_beta   90.00
_cell.angle_gamma   90.00
#
_symmetry.space_group_name_H-M   'P 1'
#
loop_
_entity.id
_entity.type
_entity.pdbx_description
1 polymer ?
#
loop_
_entity_poly.entity_id
_entity_poly.type
_entity_poly.pdbx_seq_one_letter_code
_entity_poly.pdbx_strand_id
1 'polypeptide(L)'
;MSSELLVDLGDEPATAQLGQLKLATIEDQQWPPDESTLSKSDISQRFDAGSPHLPWDHPFYDIARHQIIEVAGDDNYGRKVIVFNACRMPPQHQLDHHKLLMYLKGTLDQYVESDYTLIYFHHGLTSENKPSLGWLRDAYREFDRKYKKNIKALYIVHPTMFIKTLLILFKPIISFKFGRKINYVSYLSELEDVVKCEQLVIPALVKEYDNKLRASLKPTAQPPMSPPRSPPLPDQVFGVPLDLLRQRSPDGDPVPVVMRDTISFLSEQGLEIEGIFRRSANVTLVKEVQLRYNSGGTVDFREIEDVHLAAVILKTFLRELPEPLLTYQLYNDIVNFASVSSDSQVMIMKTLVESLPEENYTSLRYLITFLAQVSANSEVNKMTNSNLAVVFGPNLLWGRDNAMSLSAIGPINNFTRTLLDQQHLVFT
;
A
#
# COMPACT_ATOMS: atom_id res chain seq x y z
N MET A 1 23.15 71.89 13.55
CA MET A 1 22.70 71.74 12.15
C MET A 1 22.30 70.27 12.01
N SER A 2 21.06 69.87 12.26
CA SER A 2 19.77 70.60 12.12
C SER A 2 19.51 70.93 10.64
N SER A 3 18.37 70.63 10.01
CA SER A 3 17.09 70.04 10.46
C SER A 3 16.31 69.50 9.22
N GLU A 4 15.27 68.65 9.28
CA GLU A 4 14.55 67.99 10.41
C GLU A 4 14.30 66.49 10.05
N LEU A 5 13.19 65.72 10.18
CA LEU A 5 11.77 65.72 10.67
C LEU A 5 11.48 64.19 10.94
N LEU A 6 10.64 63.62 11.84
CA LEU A 6 9.33 63.93 12.46
C LEU A 6 8.15 63.85 11.46
N VAL A 7 7.03 63.14 11.66
CA VAL A 7 6.48 62.19 12.68
C VAL A 7 5.84 61.02 11.85
N ASP A 8 5.36 59.86 12.31
CA ASP A 8 4.59 59.51 13.52
C ASP A 8 4.59 57.98 13.79
N LEU A 9 4.29 57.56 15.02
CA LEU A 9 4.17 56.17 15.47
C LEU A 9 2.95 56.02 16.38
N GLY A 10 1.97 55.21 15.98
CA GLY A 10 0.81 54.84 16.80
C GLY A 10 1.02 53.49 17.49
N ASP A 11 0.79 53.46 18.81
CA ASP A 11 1.05 52.32 19.69
C ASP A 11 0.06 51.13 19.54
N GLU A 12 0.59 49.91 19.78
CA GLU A 12 0.09 48.76 20.60
C GLU A 12 -1.43 48.45 20.79
N PRO A 13 -1.83 47.23 21.25
CA PRO A 13 -1.00 46.11 21.70
C PRO A 13 -1.28 44.74 21.05
N ALA A 14 -0.26 43.89 21.02
CA ALA A 14 -0.38 42.48 20.58
C ALA A 14 -0.84 41.49 21.67
N THR A 15 -1.66 41.92 22.64
CA THR A 15 -2.04 41.10 23.81
C THR A 15 -3.53 41.16 24.20
N ALA A 16 -4.41 40.74 23.29
CA ALA A 16 -5.81 40.45 23.61
C ALA A 16 -6.34 39.25 22.80
N GLN A 17 -7.34 38.54 23.35
CA GLN A 17 -8.09 37.45 22.70
C GLN A 17 -7.36 36.11 22.43
N LEU A 18 -6.35 35.76 23.22
CA LEU A 18 -5.95 34.34 23.37
C LEU A 18 -6.99 33.62 24.27
N GLY A 19 -8.20 33.39 23.76
CA GLY A 19 -9.31 32.90 24.59
C GLY A 19 -10.70 32.75 23.98
N GLN A 20 -10.86 32.11 22.80
CA GLN A 20 -12.15 31.51 22.40
C GLN A 20 -12.06 30.49 21.23
N LEU A 21 -11.42 29.34 21.45
CA LEU A 21 -11.60 28.16 20.59
C LEU A 21 -12.76 27.31 21.11
N LYS A 22 -13.97 27.55 20.56
CA LYS A 22 -15.14 26.65 20.68
C LYS A 22 -15.76 26.43 19.31
N LEU A 23 -16.46 25.30 19.17
CA LEU A 23 -17.00 24.83 17.89
C LEU A 23 -18.02 25.82 17.30
N ALA A 24 -17.91 26.05 16.00
CA ALA A 24 -18.98 26.56 15.14
C ALA A 24 -19.11 25.61 13.93
N THR A 25 -20.34 25.39 13.47
CA THR A 25 -20.67 24.40 12.44
C THR A 25 -20.31 24.89 11.04
N ILE A 26 -19.91 23.98 10.15
CA ILE A 26 -19.73 24.28 8.71
C ILE A 26 -21.05 23.99 7.98
N GLU A 27 -21.88 25.02 7.89
CA GLU A 27 -22.97 25.14 6.91
C GLU A 27 -22.89 26.55 6.27
N ASP A 28 -23.62 26.78 5.17
CA ASP A 28 -23.57 27.99 4.32
C ASP A 28 -22.20 28.34 3.69
N GLN A 29 -21.82 27.56 2.68
CA GLN A 29 -21.30 28.14 1.44
C GLN A 29 -22.30 27.87 0.31
N GLN A 30 -23.06 28.89 -0.08
CA GLN A 30 -24.01 28.82 -1.17
C GLN A 30 -23.29 29.03 -2.51
N TRP A 31 -23.56 28.14 -3.47
CA TRP A 31 -23.03 28.20 -4.83
C TRP A 31 -24.03 28.92 -5.75
N PRO A 32 -23.60 29.62 -6.82
CA PRO A 32 -24.52 30.19 -7.81
C PRO A 32 -25.39 29.10 -8.48
N PRO A 33 -26.62 29.44 -8.91
CA PRO A 33 -27.56 28.48 -9.50
C PRO A 33 -27.15 28.04 -10.92
N ASP A 34 -27.54 26.83 -11.30
CA ASP A 34 -27.24 26.22 -12.61
C ASP A 34 -27.99 26.89 -13.79
N GLU A 35 -27.26 27.59 -14.67
CA GLU A 35 -27.72 27.85 -16.05
C GLU A 35 -27.24 26.77 -17.03
N SER A 36 -27.65 25.52 -16.81
CA SER A 36 -27.65 24.50 -17.88
C SER A 36 -28.75 23.44 -17.68
N THR A 37 -29.93 23.69 -18.27
CA THR A 37 -31.08 22.80 -18.17
C THR A 37 -30.97 21.60 -19.11
N LEU A 38 -30.27 20.54 -18.68
CA LEU A 38 -30.36 19.19 -19.26
C LEU A 38 -31.17 18.29 -18.33
N SER A 39 -32.25 17.69 -18.85
CA SER A 39 -33.14 16.88 -18.01
C SER A 39 -32.60 15.46 -17.81
N LYS A 40 -32.99 14.81 -16.69
CA LYS A 40 -32.66 13.40 -16.43
C LYS A 40 -33.19 12.44 -17.51
N SER A 41 -34.17 12.87 -18.30
CA SER A 41 -34.74 12.13 -19.44
C SER A 41 -33.92 12.23 -20.72
N ASP A 42 -33.18 13.33 -20.94
CA ASP A 42 -32.39 13.51 -22.17
C ASP A 42 -31.12 12.64 -22.16
N ILE A 43 -30.55 12.44 -20.97
CA ILE A 43 -29.31 11.68 -20.76
C ILE A 43 -29.51 10.19 -21.08
N SER A 44 -30.66 9.61 -20.77
CA SER A 44 -30.91 8.17 -20.98
C SER A 44 -31.26 7.77 -22.41
N GLN A 45 -31.64 8.72 -23.29
CA GLN A 45 -32.09 8.43 -24.65
C GLN A 45 -30.99 8.56 -25.74
N ARG A 46 -29.75 8.90 -25.38
CA ARG A 46 -28.63 9.07 -26.34
C ARG A 46 -27.31 8.39 -25.96
N PHE A 47 -27.25 7.70 -24.82
CA PHE A 47 -26.04 7.01 -24.37
C PHE A 47 -25.88 5.63 -25.04
N ASP A 48 -25.41 5.61 -26.28
CA ASP A 48 -25.02 4.37 -26.96
C ASP A 48 -23.57 4.01 -26.60
N ALA A 49 -23.38 3.44 -25.39
CA ALA A 49 -22.08 3.26 -24.74
C ALA A 49 -21.12 2.28 -25.45
N GLY A 50 -21.56 1.63 -26.54
CA GLY A 50 -20.72 0.82 -27.43
C GLY A 50 -20.06 1.59 -28.58
N SER A 51 -20.46 2.84 -28.85
CA SER A 51 -19.87 3.63 -29.94
C SER A 51 -18.61 4.39 -29.48
N PRO A 52 -17.43 4.18 -30.11
CA PRO A 52 -16.17 4.80 -29.67
C PRO A 52 -16.09 6.31 -29.95
N HIS A 53 -17.07 6.88 -30.65
CA HIS A 53 -17.13 8.30 -31.01
C HIS A 53 -18.52 8.86 -30.76
N LEU A 54 -18.67 9.60 -29.64
CA LEU A 54 -19.80 10.50 -29.47
C LEU A 54 -19.68 11.67 -30.46
N PRO A 55 -20.80 12.27 -30.91
CA PRO A 55 -20.78 13.52 -31.67
C PRO A 55 -20.01 14.65 -30.96
N TRP A 56 -19.38 15.55 -31.73
CA TRP A 56 -18.58 16.67 -31.21
C TRP A 56 -19.40 17.67 -30.37
N ASP A 57 -20.72 17.73 -30.59
CA ASP A 57 -21.69 18.54 -29.85
C ASP A 57 -22.22 17.86 -28.57
N HIS A 58 -21.80 16.63 -28.28
CA HIS A 58 -22.29 15.90 -27.09
C HIS A 58 -21.70 16.49 -25.79
N PRO A 59 -22.50 16.71 -24.71
CA PRO A 59 -22.04 17.37 -23.47
C PRO A 59 -20.85 16.72 -22.75
N PHE A 60 -20.59 15.44 -23.04
CA PHE A 60 -19.48 14.64 -22.49
C PHE A 60 -18.43 14.24 -23.54
N TYR A 61 -18.41 14.86 -24.74
CA TYR A 61 -17.43 14.55 -25.79
C TYR A 61 -15.98 14.73 -25.31
N ASP A 62 -15.75 15.79 -24.52
CA ASP A 62 -14.49 16.14 -23.89
C ASP A 62 -13.91 15.04 -22.98
N ILE A 63 -14.78 14.30 -22.27
CA ILE A 63 -14.46 13.12 -21.47
C ILE A 63 -14.36 11.85 -22.34
N ALA A 64 -15.38 11.58 -23.15
CA ALA A 64 -15.57 10.31 -23.86
C ALA A 64 -14.45 10.03 -24.87
N ARG A 65 -13.93 11.05 -25.54
CA ARG A 65 -12.79 10.95 -26.48
C ARG A 65 -11.54 10.33 -25.87
N HIS A 66 -11.39 10.34 -24.54
CA HIS A 66 -10.27 9.73 -23.83
C HIS A 66 -10.45 8.23 -23.58
N GLN A 67 -11.65 7.65 -23.76
CA GLN A 67 -11.92 6.20 -23.56
C GLN A 67 -11.55 5.69 -22.14
N ILE A 68 -11.79 6.52 -21.12
CA ILE A 68 -11.50 6.22 -19.70
C ILE A 68 -12.36 5.05 -19.18
N ILE A 69 -13.58 4.91 -19.69
CA ILE A 69 -14.50 3.79 -19.45
C ILE A 69 -14.92 3.15 -20.78
N GLU A 70 -14.98 1.83 -20.85
CA GLU A 70 -15.41 1.04 -22.01
C GLU A 70 -16.23 -0.18 -21.55
N VAL A 71 -17.14 -0.67 -22.40
CA VAL A 71 -17.90 -1.91 -22.16
C VAL A 71 -17.36 -3.00 -23.08
N ALA A 72 -16.58 -3.92 -22.52
CA ALA A 72 -15.66 -4.79 -23.26
C ALA A 72 -16.19 -6.24 -23.38
N GLY A 73 -17.45 -6.38 -23.81
CA GLY A 73 -18.09 -7.68 -24.00
C GLY A 73 -18.62 -8.31 -22.70
N ASP A 74 -18.51 -9.63 -22.59
CA ASP A 74 -19.06 -10.45 -21.51
C ASP A 74 -18.03 -11.44 -20.97
N ASP A 75 -18.03 -11.67 -19.65
CA ASP A 75 -17.11 -12.61 -19.02
C ASP A 75 -17.50 -14.08 -19.22
N ASN A 76 -16.69 -15.00 -18.68
CA ASN A 76 -16.90 -16.44 -18.78
C ASN A 76 -18.23 -16.95 -18.16
N TYR A 77 -19.03 -16.08 -17.52
CA TYR A 77 -20.36 -16.36 -17.00
C TYR A 77 -21.48 -15.57 -17.71
N GLY A 78 -21.18 -14.90 -18.83
CA GLY A 78 -22.15 -14.11 -19.60
C GLY A 78 -22.53 -12.77 -18.94
N ARG A 79 -21.69 -12.24 -18.04
CA ARG A 79 -21.92 -10.98 -17.34
C ARG A 79 -21.16 -9.85 -18.03
N LYS A 80 -21.77 -8.68 -18.19
CA LYS A 80 -21.12 -7.53 -18.86
C LYS A 80 -19.83 -7.14 -18.15
N VAL A 81 -18.77 -6.93 -18.95
CA VAL A 81 -17.46 -6.47 -18.46
C VAL A 81 -17.33 -4.98 -18.72
N ILE A 82 -17.09 -4.21 -17.66
CA ILE A 82 -16.88 -2.76 -17.75
C ILE A 82 -15.46 -2.44 -17.31
N VAL A 83 -14.71 -1.82 -18.22
CA VAL A 83 -13.28 -1.56 -18.12
C VAL A 83 -13.04 -0.09 -17.81
N PHE A 84 -12.17 0.17 -16.84
CA PHE A 84 -11.69 1.50 -16.45
C PHE A 84 -10.18 1.59 -16.73
N ASN A 85 -9.76 2.54 -17.57
CA ASN A 85 -8.40 2.66 -18.07
C ASN A 85 -7.69 3.89 -17.47
N ALA A 86 -6.86 3.69 -16.44
CA ALA A 86 -6.24 4.82 -15.74
C ALA A 86 -5.15 5.54 -16.57
N CYS A 87 -4.43 4.81 -17.44
CA CYS A 87 -3.47 5.37 -18.40
C CYS A 87 -4.06 6.34 -19.43
N ARG A 88 -5.39 6.36 -19.58
CA ARG A 88 -6.12 7.25 -20.48
C ARG A 88 -6.65 8.51 -19.78
N MET A 89 -6.43 8.66 -18.47
CA MET A 89 -6.79 9.87 -17.73
C MET A 89 -5.84 11.01 -18.11
N PRO A 90 -6.33 12.13 -18.69
CA PRO A 90 -5.49 13.31 -18.98
C PRO A 90 -5.10 14.04 -17.67
N PRO A 91 -4.15 14.99 -17.72
CA PRO A 91 -3.74 15.78 -16.56
C PRO A 91 -4.92 16.47 -15.86
N GLN A 92 -4.81 16.64 -14.54
CA GLN A 92 -5.90 17.10 -13.66
C GLN A 92 -6.46 18.47 -14.06
N HIS A 93 -5.64 19.35 -14.64
CA HIS A 93 -6.03 20.67 -15.13
C HIS A 93 -6.79 20.64 -16.48
N GLN A 94 -6.91 19.47 -17.13
CA GLN A 94 -7.58 19.26 -18.41
C GLN A 94 -8.85 18.39 -18.28
N LEU A 95 -9.18 17.99 -17.06
CA LEU A 95 -10.21 16.99 -16.77
C LEU A 95 -11.27 17.55 -15.82
N ASP A 96 -12.47 17.81 -16.35
CA ASP A 96 -13.62 18.13 -15.51
C ASP A 96 -14.01 16.88 -14.70
N HIS A 97 -13.63 16.90 -13.43
CA HIS A 97 -13.88 15.84 -12.46
C HIS A 97 -15.36 15.66 -12.12
N HIS A 98 -16.22 16.67 -12.32
CA HIS A 98 -17.66 16.55 -12.12
C HIS A 98 -18.31 15.89 -13.35
N LYS A 99 -18.02 16.38 -14.56
CA LYS A 99 -18.46 15.74 -15.81
C LYS A 99 -18.00 14.30 -15.91
N LEU A 100 -16.75 14.01 -15.53
CA LEU A 100 -16.23 12.64 -15.47
C LEU A 100 -17.13 11.78 -14.58
N LEU A 101 -17.44 12.23 -13.36
CA LEU A 101 -18.27 11.46 -12.43
C LEU A 101 -19.69 11.23 -12.98
N MET A 102 -20.30 12.23 -13.63
CA MET A 102 -21.61 12.09 -14.25
C MET A 102 -21.59 11.17 -15.50
N TYR A 103 -20.54 11.24 -16.32
CA TYR A 103 -20.36 10.35 -17.47
C TYR A 103 -20.17 8.89 -17.02
N LEU A 104 -19.36 8.65 -15.99
CA LEU A 104 -19.19 7.33 -15.38
C LEU A 104 -20.50 6.78 -14.80
N LYS A 105 -21.31 7.63 -14.13
CA LYS A 105 -22.64 7.25 -13.65
C LYS A 105 -23.60 6.91 -14.80
N GLY A 106 -23.71 7.75 -15.82
CA GLY A 106 -24.56 7.51 -17.00
C GLY A 106 -24.17 6.28 -17.82
N THR A 107 -22.88 5.92 -17.84
CA THR A 107 -22.41 4.66 -18.43
C THR A 107 -22.78 3.45 -17.56
N LEU A 108 -22.54 3.51 -16.24
CA LEU A 108 -22.86 2.41 -15.34
C LEU A 108 -24.38 2.20 -15.17
N ASP A 109 -25.19 3.26 -15.21
CA ASP A 109 -26.64 3.20 -15.01
C ASP A 109 -27.37 2.26 -15.99
N GLN A 110 -26.79 2.01 -17.17
CA GLN A 110 -27.28 1.06 -18.18
C GLN A 110 -27.11 -0.42 -17.79
N TYR A 111 -26.19 -0.73 -16.86
CA TYR A 111 -25.76 -2.11 -16.57
C TYR A 111 -25.92 -2.50 -15.10
N VAL A 112 -25.94 -1.54 -14.17
CA VAL A 112 -25.92 -1.79 -12.71
C VAL A 112 -27.10 -2.60 -12.16
N GLU A 113 -28.22 -2.68 -12.90
CA GLU A 113 -29.39 -3.48 -12.50
C GLU A 113 -29.20 -4.98 -12.76
N SER A 114 -28.37 -5.33 -13.74
CA SER A 114 -27.89 -6.70 -14.01
C SER A 114 -26.61 -7.01 -13.23
N ASP A 115 -26.23 -8.29 -13.25
CA ASP A 115 -24.98 -8.78 -12.69
C ASP A 115 -23.81 -8.50 -13.65
N TYR A 116 -22.74 -7.88 -13.15
CA TYR A 116 -21.64 -7.39 -13.99
C TYR A 116 -20.27 -7.50 -13.30
N THR A 117 -19.20 -7.37 -14.09
CA THR A 117 -17.80 -7.48 -13.65
C THR A 117 -17.05 -6.18 -13.98
N LEU A 118 -16.26 -5.68 -13.04
CA LEU A 118 -15.40 -4.52 -13.24
C LEU A 118 -13.94 -4.93 -13.45
N ILE A 119 -13.26 -4.27 -14.38
CA ILE A 119 -11.81 -4.32 -14.56
C ILE A 119 -11.27 -2.89 -14.47
N TYR A 120 -10.22 -2.68 -13.69
CA TYR A 120 -9.54 -1.39 -13.53
C TYR A 120 -8.05 -1.55 -13.81
N PHE A 121 -7.61 -1.10 -14.99
CA PHE A 121 -6.21 -1.05 -15.37
C PHE A 121 -5.55 0.17 -14.70
N HIS A 122 -4.83 -0.07 -13.61
CA HIS A 122 -4.28 0.97 -12.75
C HIS A 122 -2.99 1.63 -13.29
N HIS A 123 -2.27 0.95 -14.20
CA HIS A 123 -1.06 1.50 -14.81
C HIS A 123 -1.33 2.84 -15.54
N GLY A 124 -0.35 3.73 -15.52
CA GLY A 124 -0.40 5.06 -16.18
C GLY A 124 -0.93 6.20 -15.32
N LEU A 125 -1.21 5.98 -14.03
CA LEU A 125 -1.39 7.09 -13.08
C LEU A 125 -0.03 7.67 -12.62
N THR A 126 0.06 9.00 -12.67
CA THR A 126 1.19 9.82 -12.22
C THR A 126 0.73 10.78 -11.11
N SER A 127 1.60 11.70 -10.68
CA SER A 127 1.20 12.85 -9.84
C SER A 127 0.30 13.85 -10.58
N GLU A 128 0.24 13.82 -11.91
CA GLU A 128 -0.37 14.87 -12.72
C GLU A 128 -1.80 14.57 -13.17
N ASN A 129 -2.18 13.29 -13.30
CA ASN A 129 -3.52 12.84 -13.71
C ASN A 129 -4.32 12.12 -12.60
N LYS A 130 -3.70 11.90 -11.44
CA LYS A 130 -4.31 11.23 -10.28
C LYS A 130 -5.34 12.14 -9.59
N PRO A 131 -6.60 11.71 -9.42
CA PRO A 131 -7.60 12.49 -8.70
C PRO A 131 -7.25 12.74 -7.22
N SER A 132 -7.77 13.83 -6.68
CA SER A 132 -7.58 14.20 -5.26
C SER A 132 -8.27 13.20 -4.31
N LEU A 133 -7.75 13.10 -3.08
CA LEU A 133 -8.35 12.24 -2.04
C LEU A 133 -9.79 12.65 -1.68
N GLY A 134 -10.11 13.95 -1.79
CA GLY A 134 -11.47 14.47 -1.66
C GLY A 134 -12.39 13.91 -2.75
N TRP A 135 -12.04 14.11 -4.03
CA TRP A 135 -12.83 13.58 -5.14
C TRP A 135 -13.00 12.06 -5.06
N LEU A 136 -11.97 11.31 -4.69
CA LEU A 136 -12.06 9.85 -4.54
C LEU A 136 -13.03 9.42 -3.42
N ARG A 137 -13.07 10.16 -2.30
CA ARG A 137 -14.05 9.95 -1.22
C ARG A 137 -15.47 10.28 -1.68
N ASP A 138 -15.62 11.37 -2.44
CA ASP A 138 -16.92 11.91 -2.79
C ASP A 138 -17.55 11.16 -3.97
N ALA A 139 -16.76 10.77 -4.97
CA ALA A 139 -17.13 9.78 -5.98
C ALA A 139 -17.51 8.42 -5.34
N TYR A 140 -16.79 7.96 -4.30
CA TYR A 140 -17.17 6.74 -3.58
C TYR A 140 -18.53 6.87 -2.85
N ARG A 141 -18.93 8.08 -2.42
CA ARG A 141 -20.27 8.33 -1.86
C ARG A 141 -21.35 8.32 -2.95
N GLU A 142 -21.09 8.98 -4.08
CA GLU A 142 -22.00 9.07 -5.23
C GLU A 142 -22.30 7.70 -5.88
N PHE A 143 -21.32 6.79 -5.94
CA PHE A 143 -21.56 5.40 -6.30
C PHE A 143 -22.16 4.63 -5.12
N ASP A 144 -23.45 4.81 -4.87
CA ASP A 144 -24.18 4.27 -3.72
C ASP A 144 -24.39 2.72 -3.75
N ARG A 145 -25.40 2.23 -3.01
CA ARG A 145 -25.77 0.81 -3.00
C ARG A 145 -26.22 0.28 -4.38
N LYS A 146 -26.83 1.10 -5.26
CA LYS A 146 -27.27 0.69 -6.61
C LYS A 146 -26.10 0.07 -7.37
N TYR A 147 -25.02 0.84 -7.51
CA TYR A 147 -23.83 0.47 -8.26
C TYR A 147 -23.08 -0.70 -7.61
N LYS A 148 -22.96 -0.71 -6.27
CA LYS A 148 -22.16 -1.69 -5.51
C LYS A 148 -22.82 -3.06 -5.32
N LYS A 149 -24.14 -3.18 -5.50
CA LYS A 149 -24.92 -4.41 -5.25
C LYS A 149 -24.50 -5.55 -6.19
N ASN A 150 -24.65 -5.35 -7.50
CA ASN A 150 -24.64 -6.43 -8.50
C ASN A 150 -23.27 -6.73 -9.13
N ILE A 151 -22.24 -5.89 -8.87
CA ILE A 151 -20.83 -6.24 -9.15
C ILE A 151 -20.53 -7.62 -8.57
N LYS A 152 -20.00 -8.56 -9.35
CA LYS A 152 -19.53 -9.85 -8.82
C LYS A 152 -18.07 -9.82 -8.45
N ALA A 153 -17.25 -9.22 -9.31
CA ALA A 153 -15.83 -9.03 -9.09
C ALA A 153 -15.38 -7.66 -9.58
N LEU A 154 -14.35 -7.12 -8.92
CA LEU A 154 -13.59 -5.94 -9.32
C LEU A 154 -12.12 -6.34 -9.41
N TYR A 155 -11.61 -6.50 -10.63
CA TYR A 155 -10.21 -6.82 -10.90
C TYR A 155 -9.39 -5.54 -11.00
N ILE A 156 -8.43 -5.36 -10.10
CA ILE A 156 -7.48 -4.24 -10.13
C ILE A 156 -6.18 -4.76 -10.73
N VAL A 157 -5.91 -4.37 -11.97
CA VAL A 157 -4.80 -4.86 -12.78
C VAL A 157 -3.60 -3.93 -12.64
N HIS A 158 -2.42 -4.51 -12.43
CA HIS A 158 -1.16 -3.84 -12.10
C HIS A 158 -1.23 -2.91 -10.85
N PRO A 159 -1.70 -3.40 -9.69
CA PRO A 159 -1.91 -2.57 -8.50
C PRO A 159 -0.59 -2.13 -7.84
N THR A 160 -0.31 -0.84 -7.86
CA THR A 160 0.79 -0.23 -7.09
C THR A 160 0.57 -0.37 -5.58
N MET A 161 1.61 -0.13 -4.78
CA MET A 161 1.44 0.00 -3.33
C MET A 161 0.52 1.18 -2.97
N PHE A 162 0.53 2.29 -3.74
CA PHE A 162 -0.37 3.42 -3.50
C PHE A 162 -1.85 3.00 -3.56
N ILE A 163 -2.30 2.29 -4.61
CA ILE A 163 -3.72 1.90 -4.70
C ILE A 163 -4.11 0.87 -3.63
N LYS A 164 -3.20 -0.05 -3.27
CA LYS A 164 -3.41 -1.00 -2.16
C LYS A 164 -3.58 -0.28 -0.83
N THR A 165 -2.66 0.65 -0.48
CA THR A 165 -2.75 1.48 0.73
C THR A 165 -4.00 2.36 0.73
N LEU A 166 -4.38 2.93 -0.42
CA LEU A 166 -5.57 3.76 -0.55
C LEU A 166 -6.86 2.97 -0.25
N LEU A 167 -6.99 1.76 -0.78
CA LEU A 167 -8.15 0.89 -0.54
C LEU A 167 -8.19 0.36 0.90
N ILE A 168 -7.03 0.18 1.55
CA ILE A 168 -6.94 -0.10 2.99
C ILE A 168 -7.38 1.13 3.81
N LEU A 169 -7.00 2.35 3.42
CA LEU A 169 -7.43 3.59 4.08
C LEU A 169 -8.95 3.83 3.94
N PHE A 170 -9.55 3.49 2.80
CA PHE A 170 -10.99 3.53 2.59
C PHE A 170 -11.75 2.31 3.15
N LYS A 171 -11.08 1.30 3.72
CA LYS A 171 -11.70 0.10 4.30
C LYS A 171 -12.80 0.36 5.35
N PRO A 172 -12.77 1.43 6.17
CA PRO A 172 -13.88 1.77 7.07
C PRO A 172 -15.16 2.21 6.34
N ILE A 173 -15.03 2.73 5.11
CA ILE A 173 -16.15 3.21 4.27
C ILE A 173 -16.57 2.14 3.23
N ILE A 174 -15.65 1.25 2.85
CA ILE A 174 -15.89 0.09 1.99
C ILE A 174 -16.55 -1.03 2.80
N SER A 175 -17.81 -1.33 2.51
CA SER A 175 -18.52 -2.42 3.20
C SER A 175 -17.79 -3.76 3.06
N PHE A 176 -17.76 -4.57 4.13
CA PHE A 176 -17.08 -5.87 4.16
C PHE A 176 -17.51 -6.81 3.02
N LYS A 177 -18.80 -6.79 2.65
CA LYS A 177 -19.36 -7.55 1.52
C LYS A 177 -18.88 -7.07 0.15
N PHE A 178 -18.46 -5.81 0.02
CA PHE A 178 -17.84 -5.27 -1.20
C PHE A 178 -16.33 -5.54 -1.22
N GLY A 179 -15.63 -5.42 -0.09
CA GLY A 179 -14.19 -5.73 0.00
C GLY A 179 -13.84 -7.14 -0.47
N ARG A 180 -14.72 -8.13 -0.19
CA ARG A 180 -14.60 -9.52 -0.69
C ARG A 180 -14.74 -9.68 -2.22
N LYS A 181 -15.13 -8.64 -2.96
CA LYS A 181 -15.24 -8.66 -4.43
C LYS A 181 -13.98 -8.14 -5.13
N ILE A 182 -13.03 -7.57 -4.38
CA ILE A 182 -11.83 -6.93 -4.93
C ILE A 182 -10.75 -8.00 -5.11
N ASN A 183 -10.34 -8.21 -6.37
CA ASN A 183 -9.25 -9.10 -6.75
C ASN A 183 -8.08 -8.27 -7.28
N TYR A 184 -6.87 -8.63 -6.88
CA TYR A 184 -5.65 -7.98 -7.37
C TYR A 184 -4.99 -8.86 -8.43
N VAL A 185 -4.76 -8.29 -9.61
CA VAL A 185 -4.18 -8.97 -10.78
C VAL A 185 -2.84 -8.31 -11.09
N SER A 186 -1.76 -9.05 -10.99
CA SER A 186 -0.39 -8.59 -11.19
C SER A 186 -0.02 -8.54 -12.68
N TYR A 187 -0.50 -9.51 -13.47
CA TYR A 187 -0.14 -9.69 -14.89
C TYR A 187 -1.39 -9.94 -15.75
N LEU A 188 -1.33 -9.62 -17.04
CA LEU A 188 -2.46 -9.82 -17.95
C LEU A 188 -2.85 -11.29 -18.12
N SER A 189 -1.92 -12.23 -17.97
CA SER A 189 -2.26 -13.67 -18.00
C SER A 189 -3.12 -14.14 -16.82
N GLU A 190 -3.02 -13.50 -15.65
CA GLU A 190 -3.92 -13.78 -14.53
C GLU A 190 -5.35 -13.24 -14.77
N LEU A 191 -5.52 -12.37 -15.78
CA LEU A 191 -6.82 -11.88 -16.25
C LEU A 191 -7.40 -12.78 -17.35
N GLU A 192 -6.55 -13.34 -18.22
CA GLU A 192 -6.90 -14.27 -19.31
C GLU A 192 -7.63 -15.52 -18.79
N ASP A 193 -7.25 -16.05 -17.62
CA ASP A 193 -7.92 -17.18 -16.94
C ASP A 193 -9.39 -16.88 -16.55
N VAL A 194 -9.77 -15.60 -16.47
CA VAL A 194 -11.04 -15.15 -15.86
C VAL A 194 -11.94 -14.42 -16.86
N VAL A 195 -11.34 -13.68 -17.79
CA VAL A 195 -12.03 -12.90 -18.83
C VAL A 195 -11.26 -13.05 -20.14
N LYS A 196 -11.98 -13.35 -21.23
CA LYS A 196 -11.41 -13.50 -22.57
C LYS A 196 -10.80 -12.19 -23.04
N CYS A 197 -9.49 -12.05 -22.88
CA CYS A 197 -8.77 -10.82 -23.18
C CYS A 197 -8.77 -10.45 -24.67
N GLU A 198 -9.19 -11.36 -25.56
CA GLU A 198 -9.50 -11.11 -26.97
C GLU A 198 -10.66 -10.11 -27.15
N GLN A 199 -11.57 -10.02 -26.17
CA GLN A 199 -12.68 -9.06 -26.15
C GLN A 199 -12.30 -7.72 -25.49
N LEU A 200 -11.15 -7.65 -24.82
CA LEU A 200 -10.71 -6.48 -24.07
C LEU A 200 -9.81 -5.57 -24.93
N VAL A 201 -10.18 -4.31 -25.10
CA VAL A 201 -9.37 -3.27 -25.74
C VAL A 201 -8.27 -2.78 -24.77
N ILE A 202 -7.38 -3.70 -24.36
CA ILE A 202 -6.32 -3.42 -23.39
C ILE A 202 -5.32 -2.43 -24.03
N PRO A 203 -5.09 -1.23 -23.45
CA PRO A 203 -4.25 -0.20 -24.05
C PRO A 203 -2.79 -0.63 -24.25
N ALA A 204 -2.13 -0.08 -25.28
CA ALA A 204 -0.73 -0.40 -25.59
C ALA A 204 0.21 -0.17 -24.40
N LEU A 205 0.05 0.93 -23.67
CA LEU A 205 0.82 1.24 -22.45
C LEU A 205 0.67 0.17 -21.36
N VAL A 206 -0.52 -0.41 -21.22
CA VAL A 206 -0.79 -1.51 -20.26
C VAL A 206 -0.10 -2.79 -20.73
N LYS A 207 -0.21 -3.14 -22.02
CA LYS A 207 0.50 -4.29 -22.60
C LYS A 207 2.02 -4.12 -22.53
N GLU A 208 2.55 -2.92 -22.75
CA GLU A 208 3.97 -2.62 -22.56
C GLU A 208 4.40 -2.77 -21.11
N TYR A 209 3.59 -2.33 -20.15
CA TYR A 209 3.91 -2.45 -18.73
C TYR A 209 3.86 -3.91 -18.25
N ASP A 210 2.85 -4.67 -18.69
CA ASP A 210 2.82 -6.14 -18.50
C ASP A 210 4.06 -6.81 -19.09
N ASN A 211 4.44 -6.43 -20.31
CA ASN A 211 5.67 -6.93 -20.95
C ASN A 211 6.95 -6.49 -20.22
N LYS A 212 6.99 -5.30 -19.61
CA LYS A 212 8.14 -4.83 -18.80
C LYS A 212 8.23 -5.60 -17.48
N LEU A 213 7.09 -5.82 -16.79
CA LEU A 213 7.01 -6.70 -15.62
C LEU A 213 7.42 -8.14 -15.99
N ARG A 214 6.84 -8.72 -17.04
CA ARG A 214 7.12 -10.09 -17.49
C ARG A 214 8.51 -10.23 -18.12
N ALA A 215 9.14 -9.16 -18.60
CA ALA A 215 10.56 -9.17 -18.95
C ALA A 215 11.46 -9.20 -17.70
N SER A 216 11.08 -8.51 -16.61
CA SER A 216 11.77 -8.61 -15.32
C SER A 216 11.53 -9.94 -14.58
N LEU A 217 10.58 -10.76 -15.05
CA LEU A 217 10.21 -12.08 -14.48
C LEU A 217 10.49 -13.26 -15.41
N LYS A 218 10.80 -13.02 -16.69
CA LYS A 218 11.19 -14.09 -17.61
C LYS A 218 12.44 -14.76 -17.04
N PRO A 219 12.48 -16.10 -16.92
CA PRO A 219 13.73 -16.81 -16.70
C PRO A 219 14.59 -16.57 -17.94
N THR A 220 15.43 -15.55 -17.87
CA THR A 220 16.39 -15.24 -18.92
C THR A 220 17.31 -16.46 -19.00
N ALA A 221 17.34 -17.12 -20.17
CA ALA A 221 18.26 -18.22 -20.42
C ALA A 221 19.66 -17.72 -20.04
N GLN A 222 20.26 -18.38 -19.05
CA GLN A 222 21.11 -17.73 -18.05
C GLN A 222 22.00 -16.63 -18.65
N PRO A 223 21.84 -15.35 -18.25
CA PRO A 223 22.96 -14.42 -18.34
C PRO A 223 24.15 -15.11 -17.65
N PRO A 224 25.39 -14.99 -18.17
CA PRO A 224 26.55 -15.43 -17.41
C PRO A 224 26.43 -14.79 -16.02
N MET A 225 26.57 -15.64 -14.99
CA MET A 225 26.21 -15.33 -13.60
C MET A 225 26.58 -13.90 -13.24
N SER A 226 25.69 -13.18 -12.53
CA SER A 226 26.13 -12.00 -11.77
C SER A 226 27.34 -12.44 -10.94
N PRO A 227 28.54 -11.92 -11.25
CA PRO A 227 29.79 -12.69 -11.18
C PRO A 227 29.94 -13.27 -9.77
N PRO A 228 30.12 -14.60 -9.66
CA PRO A 228 29.51 -15.47 -8.64
C PRO A 228 29.18 -14.81 -7.30
N ARG A 229 27.99 -14.14 -7.24
CA ARG A 229 27.57 -13.24 -6.14
C ARG A 229 28.78 -12.55 -5.48
N SER A 230 29.52 -11.74 -6.24
CA SER A 230 30.84 -11.18 -5.93
C SER A 230 31.00 -11.01 -4.42
N PRO A 231 31.80 -11.89 -3.76
CA PRO A 231 31.50 -12.40 -2.43
C PRO A 231 31.19 -11.24 -1.49
N PRO A 232 30.06 -11.30 -0.74
CA PRO A 232 29.52 -10.15 -0.01
C PRO A 232 30.67 -9.53 0.79
N LEU A 233 30.87 -8.22 0.61
CA LEU A 233 32.11 -7.55 1.02
C LEU A 233 32.45 -7.91 2.48
N PRO A 234 33.72 -7.94 2.91
CA PRO A 234 34.10 -8.42 4.25
C PRO A 234 33.19 -7.88 5.36
N ASP A 235 32.86 -6.60 5.24
CA ASP A 235 32.07 -5.80 6.18
C ASP A 235 30.61 -5.55 5.72
N GLN A 236 30.14 -6.23 4.67
CA GLN A 236 28.75 -6.14 4.21
C GLN A 236 27.80 -6.79 5.23
N VAL A 237 26.67 -6.11 5.50
CA VAL A 237 25.65 -6.54 6.47
C VAL A 237 24.27 -6.73 5.83
N PHE A 238 23.85 -5.83 4.94
CA PHE A 238 22.57 -5.95 4.21
C PHE A 238 22.71 -6.90 3.02
N GLY A 239 21.71 -7.73 2.75
CA GLY A 239 21.78 -8.74 1.69
C GLY A 239 22.56 -10.01 2.05
N VAL A 240 22.91 -10.21 3.33
CA VAL A 240 23.78 -11.30 3.81
C VAL A 240 22.96 -12.31 4.64
N PRO A 241 23.19 -13.63 4.50
CA PRO A 241 22.58 -14.66 5.35
C PRO A 241 22.96 -14.51 6.84
N LEU A 242 22.04 -14.87 7.74
CA LEU A 242 22.23 -14.68 9.19
C LEU A 242 23.36 -15.55 9.77
N ASP A 243 23.54 -16.77 9.27
CA ASP A 243 24.63 -17.68 9.63
C ASP A 243 26.00 -17.08 9.28
N LEU A 244 26.11 -16.43 8.13
CA LEU A 244 27.34 -15.75 7.71
C LEU A 244 27.59 -14.46 8.50
N LEU A 245 26.54 -13.75 8.92
CA LEU A 245 26.67 -12.61 9.83
C LEU A 245 27.14 -13.06 11.23
N ARG A 246 26.64 -14.19 11.73
CA ARG A 246 27.11 -14.80 12.98
C ARG A 246 28.58 -15.22 12.89
N GLN A 247 28.98 -15.87 11.79
CA GLN A 247 30.38 -16.26 11.53
C GLN A 247 31.34 -15.06 11.43
N ARG A 248 30.85 -13.87 11.06
CA ARG A 248 31.60 -12.60 11.02
C ARG A 248 31.57 -11.82 12.34
N SER A 249 30.67 -12.19 13.27
CA SER A 249 30.52 -11.53 14.57
C SER A 249 31.71 -11.87 15.47
N PRO A 250 32.47 -10.90 16.00
CA PRO A 250 33.65 -11.18 16.85
C PRO A 250 33.33 -12.07 18.06
N ASP A 251 32.13 -11.91 18.63
CA ASP A 251 31.64 -12.64 19.80
C ASP A 251 30.77 -13.86 19.43
N GLY A 252 30.58 -14.16 18.14
CA GLY A 252 29.71 -15.25 17.66
C GLY A 252 28.21 -15.05 17.92
N ASP A 253 27.79 -13.83 18.27
CA ASP A 253 26.41 -13.47 18.62
C ASP A 253 25.43 -13.78 17.46
N PRO A 254 24.38 -14.59 17.67
CA PRO A 254 23.37 -14.91 16.67
C PRO A 254 22.41 -13.75 16.31
N VAL A 255 22.43 -12.62 17.04
CA VAL A 255 21.66 -11.42 16.69
C VAL A 255 22.53 -10.45 15.85
N PRO A 256 22.14 -10.08 14.62
CA PRO A 256 22.88 -9.12 13.81
C PRO A 256 23.03 -7.74 14.45
N VAL A 257 24.17 -7.09 14.23
CA VAL A 257 24.49 -5.76 14.78
C VAL A 257 23.42 -4.70 14.47
N VAL A 258 22.91 -4.64 13.24
CA VAL A 258 21.83 -3.72 12.83
C VAL A 258 20.56 -3.92 13.66
N MET A 259 20.25 -5.16 14.07
CA MET A 259 19.11 -5.43 14.94
C MET A 259 19.38 -4.97 16.38
N ARG A 260 20.57 -5.21 16.94
CA ARG A 260 20.94 -4.73 18.28
C ARG A 260 20.90 -3.21 18.38
N ASP A 261 21.59 -2.53 17.47
CA ASP A 261 21.74 -1.07 17.49
C ASP A 261 20.40 -0.37 17.36
N THR A 262 19.56 -0.80 16.40
CA THR A 262 18.23 -0.22 16.20
C THR A 262 17.27 -0.56 17.34
N ILE A 263 17.30 -1.78 17.88
CA ILE A 263 16.39 -2.16 18.98
C ILE A 263 16.79 -1.49 20.30
N SER A 264 18.07 -1.39 20.65
CA SER A 264 18.51 -0.67 21.86
C SER A 264 18.07 0.79 21.82
N PHE A 265 18.38 1.50 20.72
CA PHE A 265 17.97 2.89 20.54
C PHE A 265 16.45 3.07 20.55
N LEU A 266 15.68 2.14 19.97
CA LEU A 266 14.22 2.24 19.94
C LEU A 266 13.54 1.82 21.27
N SER A 267 14.18 0.98 22.09
CA SER A 267 13.78 0.77 23.49
C SER A 267 14.07 1.99 24.36
N GLU A 268 15.14 2.74 24.08
CA GLU A 268 15.51 3.97 24.83
C GLU A 268 14.68 5.20 24.40
N GLN A 269 14.46 5.41 23.11
CA GLN A 269 13.90 6.66 22.54
C GLN A 269 12.64 6.46 21.69
N GLY A 270 12.30 5.22 21.31
CA GLY A 270 11.25 4.92 20.32
C GLY A 270 9.88 4.56 20.91
N LEU A 271 9.80 4.14 22.17
CA LEU A 271 8.60 3.51 22.75
C LEU A 271 7.38 4.44 22.87
N GLU A 272 7.56 5.76 22.93
CA GLU A 272 6.46 6.73 23.02
C GLU A 272 6.15 7.44 21.69
N ILE A 273 6.96 7.23 20.65
CA ILE A 273 6.88 8.00 19.39
C ILE A 273 5.66 7.59 18.56
N GLU A 274 4.73 8.53 18.34
CA GLU A 274 3.51 8.25 17.56
C GLU A 274 3.81 7.74 16.14
N GLY A 275 3.24 6.56 15.85
CA GLY A 275 3.37 5.92 14.54
C GLY A 275 4.77 5.38 14.26
N ILE A 276 5.56 5.04 15.29
CA ILE A 276 6.80 4.28 15.15
C ILE A 276 6.55 3.00 14.32
N PHE A 277 7.50 2.62 13.46
CA PHE A 277 7.35 1.61 12.39
C PHE A 277 6.26 1.86 11.32
N ARG A 278 5.26 2.73 11.53
CA ARG A 278 4.25 3.10 10.54
C ARG A 278 4.67 4.27 9.65
N ARG A 279 5.39 5.25 10.20
CA ARG A 279 5.91 6.42 9.46
C ARG A 279 7.12 6.03 8.59
N SER A 280 7.42 6.89 7.62
CA SER A 280 8.57 6.76 6.71
C SER A 280 9.67 7.75 7.11
N ALA A 281 10.92 7.35 6.92
CA ALA A 281 12.11 8.15 7.15
C ALA A 281 12.68 8.71 5.83
N ASN A 282 13.70 9.57 5.91
CA ASN A 282 14.37 10.11 4.73
C ASN A 282 15.12 9.01 3.95
N VAL A 283 14.74 8.78 2.68
CA VAL A 283 15.30 7.73 1.81
C VAL A 283 16.80 7.92 1.55
N THR A 284 17.32 9.14 1.59
CA THR A 284 18.77 9.40 1.46
C THR A 284 19.53 8.94 2.70
N LEU A 285 19.02 9.28 3.90
CA LEU A 285 19.63 8.84 5.17
C LEU A 285 19.55 7.31 5.34
N VAL A 286 18.47 6.67 4.87
CA VAL A 286 18.36 5.20 4.85
C VAL A 286 19.51 4.56 4.05
N LYS A 287 19.82 5.11 2.87
CA LYS A 287 20.92 4.64 2.03
C LYS A 287 22.30 4.93 2.62
N GLU A 288 22.47 6.07 3.29
CA GLU A 288 23.72 6.43 3.95
C GLU A 288 24.01 5.48 5.13
N VAL A 289 23.02 5.20 5.97
CA VAL A 289 23.16 4.25 7.09
C VAL A 289 23.40 2.82 6.57
N GLN A 290 22.70 2.38 5.52
CA GLN A 290 23.01 1.11 4.85
C GLN A 290 24.48 1.04 4.37
N LEU A 291 24.98 2.10 3.73
CA LEU A 291 26.35 2.17 3.24
C LEU A 291 27.37 2.15 4.38
N ARG A 292 27.09 2.87 5.48
CA ARG A 292 27.95 2.92 6.66
C ARG A 292 28.09 1.54 7.32
N TYR A 293 26.97 0.84 7.55
CA TYR A 293 27.00 -0.55 8.00
C TYR A 293 27.75 -1.47 7.03
N ASN A 294 27.47 -1.39 5.72
CA ASN A 294 28.09 -2.24 4.70
C ASN A 294 29.59 -1.97 4.43
N SER A 295 30.18 -1.00 5.13
CA SER A 295 31.61 -0.66 5.10
C SER A 295 32.27 -0.80 6.48
N GLY A 296 31.64 -1.52 7.42
CA GLY A 296 32.17 -1.75 8.76
C GLY A 296 32.12 -0.52 9.68
N GLY A 297 31.48 0.57 9.25
CA GLY A 297 31.32 1.78 10.04
C GLY A 297 30.23 1.63 11.11
N THR A 298 30.52 2.13 12.31
CA THR A 298 29.54 2.23 13.40
C THR A 298 28.45 3.26 13.09
N VAL A 299 27.27 3.05 13.67
CA VAL A 299 26.11 3.94 13.52
C VAL A 299 25.54 4.22 14.91
N ASP A 300 25.69 5.46 15.39
CA ASP A 300 24.97 5.91 16.58
C ASP A 300 23.70 6.65 16.15
N PHE A 301 22.53 6.05 16.41
CA PHE A 301 21.25 6.67 16.09
C PHE A 301 20.93 7.89 16.98
N ARG A 302 21.64 8.10 18.11
CA ARG A 302 21.47 9.26 18.99
C ARG A 302 22.07 10.54 18.39
N GLU A 303 22.99 10.41 17.43
CA GLU A 303 23.51 11.53 16.63
C GLU A 303 22.55 11.92 15.47
N ILE A 304 21.43 11.21 15.30
CA ILE A 304 20.50 11.39 14.17
C ILE A 304 19.11 11.80 14.68
N GLU A 305 18.67 13.00 14.32
CA GLU A 305 17.40 13.61 14.77
C GLU A 305 16.10 12.91 14.26
N ASP A 306 16.19 11.76 13.58
CA ASP A 306 15.03 11.01 13.05
C ASP A 306 14.91 9.62 13.69
N VAL A 307 14.12 9.52 14.77
CA VAL A 307 13.83 8.23 15.45
C VAL A 307 13.11 7.23 14.51
N HIS A 308 12.41 7.69 13.47
CA HIS A 308 11.82 6.79 12.48
C HIS A 308 12.87 6.18 11.55
N LEU A 309 14.08 6.74 11.44
CA LEU A 309 15.16 6.17 10.63
C LEU A 309 15.57 4.79 11.14
N ALA A 310 15.86 4.66 12.45
CA ALA A 310 16.17 3.36 13.07
C ALA A 310 15.04 2.34 12.83
N ALA A 311 13.78 2.77 12.96
CA ALA A 311 12.61 1.93 12.74
C ALA A 311 12.43 1.50 11.27
N VAL A 312 12.86 2.33 10.30
CA VAL A 312 12.89 1.99 8.87
C VAL A 312 14.07 1.10 8.53
N ILE A 313 15.23 1.33 9.14
CA ILE A 313 16.45 0.50 8.97
C ILE A 313 16.19 -0.93 9.47
N LEU A 314 15.63 -1.13 10.67
CA LEU A 314 15.30 -2.46 11.21
C LEU A 314 14.41 -3.27 10.25
N LYS A 315 13.29 -2.68 9.81
CA LYS A 315 12.39 -3.32 8.82
C LYS A 315 13.07 -3.58 7.48
N THR A 316 14.06 -2.79 7.11
CA THR A 316 14.74 -2.87 5.82
C THR A 316 15.82 -3.94 5.82
N PHE A 317 16.59 -4.07 6.91
CA PHE A 317 17.48 -5.20 7.14
C PHE A 317 16.74 -6.53 7.01
N LEU A 318 15.62 -6.68 7.74
CA LEU A 318 14.79 -7.90 7.71
C LEU A 318 14.26 -8.26 6.32
N ARG A 319 13.87 -7.26 5.52
CA ARG A 319 13.34 -7.43 4.15
C ARG A 319 14.42 -7.69 3.09
N GLU A 320 15.66 -7.29 3.37
CA GLU A 320 16.80 -7.48 2.48
C GLU A 320 17.59 -8.76 2.79
N LEU A 321 17.17 -9.55 3.79
CA LEU A 321 17.69 -10.90 4.02
C LEU A 321 17.48 -11.78 2.77
N PRO A 322 18.46 -12.63 2.36
CA PRO A 322 18.32 -13.52 1.21
C PRO A 322 17.21 -14.59 1.32
N GLU A 323 16.74 -14.85 2.54
CA GLU A 323 15.58 -15.68 2.87
C GLU A 323 14.84 -14.99 4.03
N PRO A 324 13.48 -15.00 4.08
CA PRO A 324 12.72 -14.44 5.19
C PRO A 324 13.15 -14.97 6.56
N LEU A 325 12.99 -14.16 7.61
CA LEU A 325 13.35 -14.54 8.98
C LEU A 325 12.59 -15.79 9.46
N LEU A 326 11.34 -15.99 9.01
CA LEU A 326 10.54 -17.20 9.29
C LEU A 326 10.84 -18.39 8.35
N THR A 327 11.82 -18.25 7.44
CA THR A 327 12.24 -19.21 6.38
C THR A 327 11.17 -19.53 5.33
N TYR A 328 11.59 -20.07 4.19
CA TYR A 328 10.68 -20.67 3.21
C TYR A 328 10.14 -22.03 3.65
N GLN A 329 10.78 -22.70 4.63
CA GLN A 329 10.34 -24.02 5.12
C GLN A 329 8.97 -23.92 5.81
N LEU A 330 8.78 -22.93 6.69
CA LEU A 330 7.54 -22.75 7.44
C LEU A 330 6.42 -22.05 6.64
N TYR A 331 6.67 -21.70 5.37
CA TYR A 331 5.77 -20.85 4.58
C TYR A 331 4.34 -21.40 4.50
N ASN A 332 4.21 -22.69 4.18
CA ASN A 332 2.90 -23.31 4.01
C ASN A 332 2.15 -23.44 5.35
N ASP A 333 2.84 -23.76 6.43
CA ASP A 333 2.24 -23.91 7.76
C ASP A 333 1.78 -22.57 8.33
N ILE A 334 2.56 -21.51 8.12
CA ILE A 334 2.20 -20.14 8.51
C ILE A 334 1.00 -19.62 7.68
N VAL A 335 0.94 -19.94 6.38
CA VAL A 335 -0.21 -19.57 5.53
C VAL A 335 -1.48 -20.36 5.91
N ASN A 336 -1.35 -21.63 6.29
CA ASN A 336 -2.47 -22.46 6.73
C ASN A 336 -2.82 -22.28 8.22
N PHE A 337 -2.01 -21.56 9.01
CA PHE A 337 -2.25 -21.30 10.43
C PHE A 337 -3.62 -20.68 10.72
N ALA A 338 -4.19 -19.94 9.75
CA ALA A 338 -5.54 -19.37 9.84
C ALA A 338 -6.68 -20.40 9.97
N SER A 339 -6.44 -21.69 9.70
CA SER A 339 -7.39 -22.78 9.96
C SER A 339 -7.14 -23.57 11.26
N VAL A 340 -6.12 -23.21 12.05
CA VAL A 340 -5.81 -23.89 13.32
C VAL A 340 -6.77 -23.44 14.42
N SER A 341 -7.33 -24.40 15.16
CA SER A 341 -8.19 -24.18 16.33
C SER A 341 -7.45 -23.43 17.44
N SER A 342 -8.12 -22.43 18.06
CA SER A 342 -7.54 -21.55 19.08
C SER A 342 -6.77 -22.31 20.17
N ASP A 343 -7.35 -23.40 20.68
CA ASP A 343 -6.81 -24.24 21.75
C ASP A 343 -5.47 -24.91 21.40
N SER A 344 -5.14 -25.00 20.10
CA SER A 344 -3.92 -25.60 19.56
C SER A 344 -2.95 -24.57 18.97
N GLN A 345 -3.36 -23.31 18.79
CA GLN A 345 -2.56 -22.28 18.12
C GLN A 345 -1.22 -22.03 18.82
N VAL A 346 -1.21 -21.93 20.16
CA VAL A 346 0.02 -21.69 20.93
C VAL A 346 1.01 -22.86 20.79
N MET A 347 0.53 -24.10 20.90
CA MET A 347 1.37 -25.30 20.75
C MET A 347 1.99 -25.37 19.35
N ILE A 348 1.17 -25.24 18.30
CA ILE A 348 1.65 -25.35 16.91
C ILE A 348 2.59 -24.20 16.57
N MET A 349 2.27 -22.97 17.00
CA MET A 349 3.14 -21.80 16.79
C MET A 349 4.48 -21.95 17.51
N LYS A 350 4.48 -22.55 18.72
CA LYS A 350 5.71 -22.88 19.43
C LYS A 350 6.55 -23.92 18.66
N THR A 351 5.97 -25.05 18.26
CA THR A 351 6.68 -26.08 17.45
C THR A 351 7.26 -25.52 16.15
N LEU A 352 6.51 -24.66 15.45
CA LEU A 352 6.99 -24.00 14.22
C LEU A 352 8.19 -23.10 14.51
N VAL A 353 8.10 -22.23 15.54
CA VAL A 353 9.18 -21.32 15.91
C VAL A 353 10.41 -22.07 16.43
N GLU A 354 10.25 -23.11 17.24
CA GLU A 354 11.34 -23.97 17.74
C GLU A 354 12.04 -24.79 16.63
N SER A 355 11.42 -24.92 15.44
CA SER A 355 12.03 -25.58 14.28
C SER A 355 12.88 -24.66 13.39
N LEU A 356 13.01 -23.38 13.73
CA LEU A 356 13.88 -22.43 13.03
C LEU A 356 15.38 -22.70 13.31
N PRO A 357 16.30 -22.32 12.41
CA PRO A 357 17.72 -22.19 12.70
C PRO A 357 17.98 -21.30 13.92
N GLU A 358 19.09 -21.50 14.63
CA GLU A 358 19.40 -20.82 15.90
C GLU A 358 19.44 -19.28 15.75
N GLU A 359 20.01 -18.80 14.65
CA GLU A 359 20.09 -17.38 14.28
C GLU A 359 18.71 -16.79 14.03
N ASN A 360 17.87 -17.52 13.27
CA ASN A 360 16.50 -17.13 12.96
C ASN A 360 15.62 -17.12 14.21
N TYR A 361 15.66 -18.18 15.02
CA TYR A 361 14.94 -18.25 16.31
C TYR A 361 15.35 -17.10 17.22
N THR A 362 16.65 -16.85 17.38
CA THR A 362 17.16 -15.88 18.34
C THR A 362 16.90 -14.45 17.90
N SER A 363 17.09 -14.14 16.61
CA SER A 363 16.75 -12.85 16.01
C SER A 363 15.22 -12.60 16.06
N LEU A 364 14.40 -13.61 15.79
CA LEU A 364 12.94 -13.52 15.90
C LEU A 364 12.50 -13.27 17.35
N ARG A 365 13.04 -14.03 18.31
CA ARG A 365 12.75 -13.86 19.74
C ARG A 365 13.12 -12.46 20.21
N TYR A 366 14.31 -11.97 19.87
CA TYR A 366 14.79 -10.63 20.21
C TYR A 366 13.87 -9.54 19.63
N LEU A 367 13.53 -9.64 18.35
CA LEU A 367 12.62 -8.72 17.67
C LEU A 367 11.20 -8.73 18.29
N ILE A 368 10.59 -9.91 18.46
CA ILE A 368 9.23 -10.04 18.98
C ILE A 368 9.15 -9.51 20.42
N THR A 369 10.13 -9.84 21.28
CA THR A 369 10.24 -9.35 22.66
C THR A 369 10.18 -7.82 22.72
N PHE A 370 10.93 -7.15 21.84
CA PHE A 370 10.92 -5.70 21.71
C PHE A 370 9.59 -5.16 21.13
N LEU A 371 9.02 -5.80 20.10
CA LEU A 371 7.75 -5.36 19.52
C LEU A 371 6.57 -5.44 20.50
N ALA A 372 6.62 -6.33 21.49
CA ALA A 372 5.67 -6.34 22.59
C ALA A 372 5.87 -5.20 23.61
N GLN A 373 7.09 -4.68 23.78
CA GLN A 373 7.32 -3.43 24.54
C GLN A 373 6.68 -2.24 23.82
N VAL A 374 6.84 -2.19 22.49
CA VAL A 374 6.20 -1.17 21.64
C VAL A 374 4.67 -1.25 21.74
N SER A 375 4.08 -2.44 21.71
CA SER A 375 2.61 -2.56 21.80
C SER A 375 2.05 -2.40 23.22
N ALA A 376 2.82 -2.66 24.27
CA ALA A 376 2.45 -2.29 25.63
C ALA A 376 2.23 -0.76 25.75
N ASN A 377 3.10 0.04 25.12
CA ASN A 377 2.97 1.51 25.08
C ASN A 377 2.00 2.02 23.99
N SER A 378 1.15 1.15 23.42
CA SER A 378 0.30 1.52 22.27
C SER A 378 -0.80 2.53 22.57
N GLU A 379 -1.13 2.81 23.83
CA GLU A 379 -1.97 3.95 24.20
C GLU A 379 -1.31 5.30 23.83
N VAL A 380 0.02 5.38 23.91
CA VAL A 380 0.81 6.57 23.54
C VAL A 380 1.17 6.50 22.05
N ASN A 381 1.95 5.50 21.63
CA ASN A 381 2.54 5.45 20.29
C ASN A 381 1.58 5.00 19.17
N LYS A 382 0.36 4.53 19.53
CA LYS A 382 -0.73 4.06 18.65
C LYS A 382 -0.44 2.74 17.88
N MET A 383 0.59 1.98 18.24
CA MET A 383 1.04 0.77 17.53
C MET A 383 0.69 -0.52 18.29
N THR A 384 -0.58 -0.89 18.27
CA THR A 384 -1.07 -2.19 18.80
C THR A 384 -0.47 -3.39 18.05
N ASN A 385 -0.55 -4.61 18.61
CA ASN A 385 -0.14 -5.84 17.94
C ASN A 385 -0.72 -5.99 16.52
N SER A 386 -1.99 -5.61 16.32
CA SER A 386 -2.64 -5.60 15.00
C SER A 386 -2.00 -4.60 14.02
N ASN A 387 -1.56 -3.43 14.50
CA ASN A 387 -0.88 -2.43 13.68
C ASN A 387 0.56 -2.84 13.36
N LEU A 388 1.30 -3.36 14.35
CA LEU A 388 2.65 -3.89 14.17
C LEU A 388 2.69 -5.08 13.22
N ALA A 389 1.77 -6.03 13.36
CA ALA A 389 1.70 -7.19 12.47
C ALA A 389 1.47 -6.82 10.99
N VAL A 390 0.72 -5.75 10.71
CA VAL A 390 0.52 -5.25 9.34
C VAL A 390 1.79 -4.64 8.74
N VAL A 391 2.67 -4.04 9.55
CA VAL A 391 3.95 -3.49 9.06
C VAL A 391 5.12 -4.49 9.15
N PHE A 392 5.08 -5.50 10.03
CA PHE A 392 6.16 -6.48 10.17
C PHE A 392 5.95 -7.78 9.39
N GLY A 393 4.73 -8.30 9.26
CA GLY A 393 4.46 -9.57 8.56
C GLY A 393 5.15 -9.69 7.19
N PRO A 394 5.03 -8.69 6.29
CA PRO A 394 5.70 -8.70 4.98
C PRO A 394 7.22 -8.56 4.99
N ASN A 395 7.84 -8.30 6.15
CA ASN A 395 9.30 -8.32 6.35
C ASN A 395 9.75 -9.53 7.19
N LEU A 396 8.82 -10.38 7.65
CA LEU A 396 9.10 -11.62 8.39
C LEU A 396 8.92 -12.87 7.51
N LEU A 397 7.95 -12.83 6.58
CA LEU A 397 7.71 -13.88 5.60
C LEU A 397 7.20 -13.29 4.27
N TRP A 398 7.73 -13.82 3.17
CA TRP A 398 7.23 -13.61 1.82
C TRP A 398 7.34 -14.91 1.01
N GLY A 399 6.57 -15.02 -0.07
CA GLY A 399 6.66 -16.13 -1.00
C GLY A 399 7.84 -15.96 -1.97
N ARG A 400 8.27 -17.04 -2.62
CA ARG A 400 9.34 -16.97 -3.63
C ARG A 400 8.94 -16.12 -4.84
N ASP A 401 7.64 -16.10 -5.16
CA ASP A 401 7.03 -15.23 -6.16
C ASP A 401 6.16 -14.13 -5.54
N ASN A 402 6.07 -13.00 -6.24
CA ASN A 402 5.20 -11.87 -5.87
C ASN A 402 3.71 -12.27 -5.77
N ALA A 403 3.23 -13.19 -6.62
CA ALA A 403 1.84 -13.64 -6.60
C ALA A 403 1.51 -14.42 -5.30
N MET A 404 2.38 -15.36 -4.91
CA MET A 404 2.26 -16.09 -3.63
C MET A 404 2.28 -15.12 -2.44
N SER A 405 3.20 -14.16 -2.47
CA SER A 405 3.33 -13.15 -1.41
C SER A 405 2.06 -12.32 -1.23
N LEU A 406 1.36 -11.97 -2.31
CA LEU A 406 0.16 -11.14 -2.27
C LEU A 406 -1.09 -11.88 -1.76
N SER A 407 -1.27 -13.16 -2.10
CA SER A 407 -2.38 -13.96 -1.56
C SER A 407 -2.18 -14.29 -0.07
N ALA A 408 -0.93 -14.44 0.37
CA ALA A 408 -0.56 -14.81 1.73
C ALA A 408 -0.58 -13.67 2.77
N ILE A 409 -0.67 -12.38 2.38
CA ILE A 409 -0.60 -11.24 3.32
C ILE A 409 -1.59 -11.36 4.49
N GLY A 410 -2.81 -11.82 4.22
CA GLY A 410 -3.84 -11.99 5.25
C GLY A 410 -3.41 -12.99 6.35
N PRO A 411 -3.14 -14.26 6.00
CA PRO A 411 -2.58 -15.25 6.91
C PRO A 411 -1.26 -14.83 7.60
N ILE A 412 -0.29 -14.29 6.86
CA ILE A 412 1.02 -13.89 7.42
C ILE A 412 0.87 -12.82 8.50
N ASN A 413 0.03 -11.81 8.26
CA ASN A 413 -0.26 -10.77 9.24
C ASN A 413 -1.07 -11.31 10.43
N ASN A 414 -1.90 -12.34 10.23
CA ASN A 414 -2.62 -12.99 11.32
C ASN A 414 -1.66 -13.80 12.22
N PHE A 415 -0.78 -14.61 11.64
CA PHE A 415 0.27 -15.34 12.37
C PHE A 415 1.17 -14.38 13.15
N THR A 416 1.65 -13.31 12.51
CA THR A 416 2.48 -12.28 13.17
C THR A 416 1.75 -11.61 14.35
N ARG A 417 0.44 -11.34 14.20
CA ARG A 417 -0.39 -10.79 15.28
C ARG A 417 -0.53 -11.78 16.44
N THR A 418 -0.86 -13.05 16.16
CA THR A 418 -1.01 -14.07 17.21
C THR A 418 0.32 -14.36 17.92
N LEU A 419 1.45 -14.29 17.20
CA LEU A 419 2.79 -14.41 17.78
C LEU A 419 3.11 -13.28 18.77
N LEU A 420 2.73 -12.03 18.46
CA LEU A 420 2.83 -10.90 19.38
C LEU A 420 1.85 -11.03 20.57
N ASP A 421 0.61 -11.45 20.33
CA ASP A 421 -0.41 -11.66 21.37
C ASP A 421 -0.01 -12.76 22.37
N GLN A 422 0.78 -13.75 21.96
CA GLN A 422 1.10 -14.96 22.73
C GLN A 422 2.60 -15.16 22.98
N GLN A 423 3.44 -14.11 22.82
CA GLN A 423 4.90 -14.27 22.83
C GLN A 423 5.45 -14.97 24.08
N HIS A 424 4.82 -14.74 25.23
CA HIS A 424 5.24 -15.24 26.55
C HIS A 424 4.94 -16.73 26.77
N LEU A 425 4.21 -17.36 25.86
CA LEU A 425 3.94 -18.81 25.85
C LEU A 425 4.72 -19.55 24.73
N VAL A 426 5.18 -18.81 23.71
CA VAL A 426 5.98 -19.36 22.59
C VAL A 426 7.47 -19.25 22.86
N PHE A 427 7.94 -18.09 23.35
CA PHE A 427 9.34 -17.82 23.68
C PHE A 427 9.57 -17.99 25.19
N THR A 428 9.52 -19.23 25.65
CA THR A 428 9.77 -19.65 27.04
C THR A 428 11.21 -20.09 27.25
#